data_AF-A0A7W7ZJ97-F1
#
_entry.id   AF-A0A7W7ZJ97-F1
#
_cell.length_a   1.000
_cell.length_b   1.000
_cell.length_c   1.000
_cell.angle_alpha   90.00
_cell.angle_beta   90.00
_cell.angle_gamma   90.00
#
_symmetry.space_group_name_H-M   'P 1'
#
loop_
_entity.id
_entity.type
_entity.pdbx_description
1 polymer ?
#
loop_
_entity_poly.entity_id
_entity_poly.type
_entity_poly.pdbx_seq_one_letter_code
_entity_poly.pdbx_strand_id
1 'polypeptide(L)'
;MNPFDTVLDWFSDKFRHDAEHRLASFLPDGAGSLKANEHYFRLWLDEMFLSRDRDWFSSWHPAVHSAVTFEFGDQTQVITRIAGASSLKDVDTNHLDRVITLSTALTALMPFRGGTVRINAALLAMQGTNSVKLLVDVLGEISTKLAVPQLSMALDIAKPLAQGVSALVGVTNGEMMLGLDATLSGTDLQSGSYAILFATPQEIAAADLSLVDHHLLLRGKPLTGQNYMVLRIERVDSRDDFDSLSAIYEPYQLAIDLLSQGDLPAAQNALKQAVRAALKSNDLSESDRRRVIDALKKRYADARDLLGAAAVSEFVSDSLDELISKQAISVAEASALGSISRNEAFQDMG
;
A
#
# COMPACT_ATOMS: atom_id res chain seq x y z
N MET A 1 -13.14 18.16 -16.51
CA MET A 1 -13.44 17.91 -15.08
C MET A 1 -13.15 16.44 -14.83
N ASN A 2 -12.21 16.14 -13.93
CA ASN A 2 -11.78 14.75 -13.70
C ASN A 2 -12.88 14.03 -12.89
N PRO A 3 -13.39 12.87 -13.30
CA PRO A 3 -14.44 12.15 -12.55
C PRO A 3 -14.03 11.80 -11.11
N PHE A 4 -12.74 11.71 -10.83
CA PHE A 4 -12.20 11.51 -9.48
C PHE A 4 -12.47 12.71 -8.56
N ASP A 5 -12.31 13.92 -9.07
CA ASP A 5 -12.54 15.15 -8.30
C ASP A 5 -14.02 15.22 -7.89
N THR A 6 -14.94 14.81 -8.77
CA THR A 6 -16.39 14.87 -8.52
C THR A 6 -16.85 13.95 -7.38
N VAL A 7 -16.24 12.77 -7.25
CA VAL A 7 -16.57 11.85 -6.15
C VAL A 7 -15.94 12.31 -4.85
N LEU A 8 -14.66 12.72 -4.88
CA LEU A 8 -13.97 13.25 -3.71
C LEU A 8 -14.66 14.50 -3.16
N ASP A 9 -15.08 15.42 -4.02
CA ASP A 9 -15.81 16.63 -3.66
C ASP A 9 -17.18 16.29 -3.04
N TRP A 10 -17.92 15.34 -3.62
CA TRP A 10 -19.18 14.85 -3.06
C TRP A 10 -19.00 14.26 -1.65
N PHE A 11 -17.95 13.45 -1.45
CA PHE A 11 -17.62 12.90 -0.13
C PHE A 11 -17.29 14.02 0.86
N SER A 12 -16.38 14.93 0.50
CA SER A 12 -15.95 16.04 1.36
C SER A 12 -17.11 16.98 1.74
N ASP A 13 -18.03 17.27 0.82
CA ASP A 13 -19.22 18.09 1.09
C ASP A 13 -20.19 17.39 2.06
N LYS A 14 -20.41 16.09 1.90
CA LYS A 14 -21.27 15.31 2.81
C LYS A 14 -20.64 15.18 4.21
N PHE A 15 -19.31 15.10 4.32
CA PHE A 15 -18.62 15.07 5.62
C PHE A 15 -18.76 16.36 6.42
N ARG A 16 -18.74 17.52 5.74
CA ARG A 16 -18.81 18.83 6.40
C ARG A 16 -20.16 19.12 7.03
N HIS A 17 -21.24 18.51 6.54
CA HIS A 17 -22.59 18.79 7.02
C HIS A 17 -22.93 18.10 8.37
N ASP A 18 -22.26 16.99 8.70
CA ASP A 18 -22.65 16.10 9.83
C ASP A 18 -21.51 15.88 10.87
N ALA A 19 -20.52 16.77 10.92
CA ALA A 19 -19.27 16.57 11.68
C ALA A 19 -19.41 16.70 13.22
N GLU A 20 -20.53 17.23 13.73
CA GLU A 20 -20.67 17.60 15.16
C GLU A 20 -20.73 16.38 16.13
N HIS A 21 -20.84 15.15 15.62
CA HIS A 21 -21.01 13.92 16.43
C HIS A 21 -19.97 12.83 16.14
N ARG A 22 -18.74 13.19 15.75
CA ARG A 22 -17.73 12.22 15.29
C ARG A 22 -16.40 12.39 16.03
N LEU A 23 -15.76 11.27 16.35
CA LEU A 23 -14.45 11.21 16.98
C LEU A 23 -13.47 10.51 16.02
N ALA A 24 -12.38 11.19 15.71
CA ALA A 24 -11.21 10.62 15.05
C ALA A 24 -10.02 10.70 16.02
N SER A 25 -9.57 9.56 16.51
CA SER A 25 -8.44 9.48 17.46
C SER A 25 -7.27 8.77 16.81
N PHE A 26 -6.08 9.37 16.88
CA PHE A 26 -4.83 8.75 16.44
C PHE A 26 -4.19 7.97 17.59
N LEU A 27 -3.86 6.71 17.33
CA LEU A 27 -3.24 5.75 18.24
C LEU A 27 -1.84 5.42 17.70
N PRO A 28 -0.78 6.07 18.21
CA PRO A 28 0.58 5.84 17.73
C PRO A 28 1.08 4.44 18.11
N ASP A 29 1.86 3.81 17.22
CA ASP A 29 2.48 2.50 17.46
C ASP A 29 3.93 2.58 17.96
N GLY A 30 4.49 3.80 18.03
CA GLY A 30 5.85 4.07 18.48
C GLY A 30 6.93 4.00 17.39
N ALA A 31 6.60 3.63 16.14
CA ALA A 31 7.57 3.60 15.04
C ALA A 31 7.91 5.00 14.50
N GLY A 32 7.10 6.01 14.82
CA GLY A 32 7.37 7.42 14.55
C GLY A 32 6.93 7.91 13.18
N SER A 33 7.40 9.11 12.80
CA SER A 33 7.05 9.76 11.54
C SER A 33 7.75 9.14 10.34
N LEU A 34 7.08 9.18 9.19
CA LEU A 34 7.67 8.79 7.92
C LEU A 34 8.74 9.81 7.48
N LYS A 35 9.86 9.31 6.95
CA LYS A 35 10.94 10.12 6.41
C LYS A 35 10.93 10.02 4.90
N ALA A 36 10.90 11.17 4.25
CA ALA A 36 10.93 11.27 2.80
C ALA A 36 12.19 10.60 2.25
N ASN A 37 12.01 9.84 1.16
CA ASN A 37 13.05 9.13 0.42
C ASN A 37 13.75 7.99 1.17
N GLU A 38 13.33 7.69 2.41
CA GLU A 38 13.85 6.58 3.21
C GLU A 38 12.81 5.48 3.39
N HIS A 39 11.61 5.86 3.86
CA HIS A 39 10.60 4.90 4.26
C HIS A 39 9.57 4.64 3.16
N TYR A 40 8.90 3.53 3.32
CA TYR A 40 7.67 3.19 2.62
C TYR A 40 6.49 3.29 3.58
N PHE A 41 5.30 3.33 2.99
CA PHE A 41 4.07 3.23 3.75
C PHE A 41 3.03 2.37 3.07
N ARG A 42 2.13 1.85 3.90
CA ARG A 42 0.96 1.12 3.44
C ARG A 42 -0.22 1.49 4.32
N LEU A 43 -1.37 1.74 3.70
CA LEU A 43 -2.62 1.91 4.43
C LEU A 43 -3.29 0.55 4.60
N TRP A 44 -3.80 0.28 5.78
CA TRP A 44 -4.53 -0.93 6.13
C TRP A 44 -5.90 -0.58 6.71
N LEU A 45 -6.86 -1.47 6.50
CA LEU A 45 -8.07 -1.57 7.29
C LEU A 45 -7.84 -2.65 8.33
N ASP A 46 -7.64 -2.25 9.58
CA ASP A 46 -7.42 -3.19 10.67
C ASP A 46 -8.75 -3.79 11.15
N GLU A 47 -9.79 -2.96 11.29
CA GLU A 47 -11.13 -3.41 11.70
C GLU A 47 -12.23 -2.46 11.17
N MET A 48 -13.42 -3.00 10.94
CA MET A 48 -14.65 -2.22 10.69
C MET A 48 -15.85 -2.91 11.35
N PHE A 49 -16.80 -2.12 11.83
CA PHE A 49 -17.95 -2.64 12.54
C PHE A 49 -19.18 -1.74 12.37
N LEU A 50 -20.36 -2.35 12.29
CA LEU A 50 -21.66 -1.67 12.32
C LEU A 50 -22.41 -2.08 13.59
N SER A 51 -22.95 -1.09 14.32
CA SER A 51 -23.72 -1.32 15.54
C SER A 51 -25.07 -1.99 15.30
N ARG A 52 -25.61 -1.86 14.07
CA ARG A 52 -26.85 -2.49 13.62
C ARG A 52 -26.59 -3.27 12.35
N ASP A 53 -26.32 -4.56 12.50
CA ASP A 53 -26.21 -5.52 11.38
C ASP A 53 -27.58 -6.11 10.98
N ARG A 54 -28.59 -5.98 11.85
CA ARG A 54 -29.96 -6.50 11.68
C ARG A 54 -31.03 -5.51 12.15
N ASP A 55 -31.53 -4.69 11.24
CA ASP A 55 -32.83 -4.02 11.40
C ASP A 55 -33.81 -4.62 10.37
N TRP A 56 -34.95 -5.11 10.86
CA TRP A 56 -36.13 -5.62 10.13
C TRP A 56 -35.91 -6.10 8.67
N PHE A 57 -35.82 -7.42 8.48
CA PHE A 57 -35.82 -8.11 7.18
C PHE A 57 -34.67 -7.75 6.20
N SER A 58 -33.71 -6.91 6.59
CA SER A 58 -32.53 -6.57 5.79
C SER A 58 -31.24 -6.88 6.56
N SER A 59 -30.30 -7.59 5.92
CA SER A 59 -28.93 -7.72 6.41
C SER A 59 -28.10 -6.55 5.90
N TRP A 60 -27.44 -5.83 6.82
CA TRP A 60 -26.52 -4.74 6.50
C TRP A 60 -25.08 -5.23 6.67
N HIS A 61 -24.26 -5.00 5.65
CA HIS A 61 -22.87 -5.44 5.65
C HIS A 61 -21.93 -4.23 5.66
N PRO A 62 -20.91 -4.20 6.54
CA PRO A 62 -19.90 -3.15 6.50
C PRO A 62 -19.05 -3.28 5.23
N ALA A 63 -18.76 -2.14 4.61
CA ALA A 63 -17.69 -2.01 3.65
C ALA A 63 -16.98 -0.68 3.85
N VAL A 64 -15.67 -0.66 3.66
CA VAL A 64 -14.88 0.56 3.67
C VAL A 64 -14.41 0.86 2.26
N HIS A 65 -14.79 2.03 1.77
CA HIS A 65 -14.18 2.64 0.60
C HIS A 65 -12.99 3.50 1.06
N SER A 66 -11.87 3.42 0.35
CA SER A 66 -10.71 4.29 0.57
C SER A 66 -10.17 4.83 -0.74
N ALA A 67 -9.80 6.10 -0.77
CA ALA A 67 -9.00 6.73 -1.80
C ALA A 67 -7.78 7.40 -1.14
N VAL A 68 -6.57 7.02 -1.56
CA VAL A 68 -5.32 7.57 -1.07
C VAL A 68 -4.64 8.34 -2.19
N THR A 69 -4.44 9.63 -1.97
CA THR A 69 -3.78 10.55 -2.91
C THR A 69 -2.39 10.91 -2.41
N PHE A 70 -1.38 10.75 -3.24
CA PHE A 70 0.02 10.98 -2.88
C PHE A 70 0.87 11.21 -4.14
N GLU A 71 2.10 11.69 -3.97
CA GLU A 71 3.03 11.90 -5.08
C GLU A 71 3.79 10.61 -5.44
N PHE A 72 3.78 10.23 -6.73
CA PHE A 72 4.53 9.11 -7.27
C PHE A 72 5.28 9.49 -8.54
N GLY A 73 6.62 9.48 -8.48
CA GLY A 73 7.42 10.09 -9.54
C GLY A 73 7.12 11.59 -9.63
N ASP A 74 6.79 12.07 -10.83
CA ASP A 74 6.43 13.47 -11.09
C ASP A 74 4.91 13.68 -11.20
N GLN A 75 4.11 12.74 -10.69
CA GLN A 75 2.65 12.75 -10.82
C GLN A 75 1.97 12.49 -9.48
N THR A 76 0.92 13.26 -9.20
CA THR A 76 -0.05 12.93 -8.17
C THR A 76 -0.85 11.70 -8.59
N GLN A 77 -0.88 10.68 -7.74
CA GLN A 77 -1.62 9.44 -7.97
C GLN A 77 -2.72 9.27 -6.94
N VAL A 78 -3.79 8.58 -7.35
CA VAL A 78 -4.93 8.22 -6.49
C VAL A 78 -5.12 6.70 -6.55
N ILE A 79 -5.03 6.04 -5.40
CA ILE A 79 -5.34 4.62 -5.26
C ILE A 79 -6.68 4.48 -4.57
N THR A 80 -7.63 3.86 -5.26
CA THR A 80 -8.96 3.59 -4.72
C THR A 80 -9.13 2.10 -4.43
N ARG A 81 -9.73 1.76 -3.29
CA ARG A 81 -10.02 0.38 -2.89
C ARG A 81 -11.33 0.31 -2.12
N ILE A 82 -11.99 -0.84 -2.22
CA ILE A 82 -13.12 -1.21 -1.37
C ILE A 82 -12.73 -2.49 -0.63
N ALA A 83 -12.87 -2.47 0.70
CA ALA A 83 -12.67 -3.61 1.57
C ALA A 83 -14.00 -4.01 2.22
N GLY A 84 -14.29 -5.31 2.25
CA GLY A 84 -15.52 -5.86 2.80
C GLY A 84 -15.66 -7.35 2.52
N ALA A 85 -16.70 -7.97 3.10
CA ALA A 85 -16.96 -9.40 2.99
C ALA A 85 -17.15 -9.89 1.53
N SER A 86 -17.53 -8.99 0.63
CA SER A 86 -17.64 -9.22 -0.82
C SER A 86 -16.31 -9.57 -1.51
N SER A 87 -15.18 -9.39 -0.85
CA SER A 87 -13.86 -9.78 -1.39
C SER A 87 -13.58 -11.28 -1.32
N LEU A 88 -14.40 -12.06 -0.59
CA LEU A 88 -14.28 -13.51 -0.51
C LEU A 88 -14.83 -14.17 -1.79
N LYS A 89 -13.96 -14.85 -2.54
CA LYS A 89 -14.36 -15.65 -3.70
C LYS A 89 -15.17 -16.86 -3.24
N ASP A 90 -16.22 -17.20 -3.99
CA ASP A 90 -17.04 -18.42 -3.84
C ASP A 90 -17.78 -18.56 -2.49
N VAL A 91 -18.01 -17.46 -1.77
CA VAL A 91 -18.79 -17.46 -0.51
C VAL A 91 -20.26 -17.12 -0.78
N ASP A 92 -21.16 -17.84 -0.12
CA ASP A 92 -22.61 -17.57 -0.15
C ASP A 92 -22.88 -16.14 0.36
N THR A 93 -23.39 -15.30 -0.55
CA THR A 93 -23.67 -13.89 -0.29
C THR A 93 -24.78 -13.68 0.76
N ASN A 94 -25.52 -14.72 1.12
CA ASN A 94 -26.55 -14.69 2.17
C ASN A 94 -25.98 -14.77 3.60
N HIS A 95 -24.68 -15.02 3.77
CA HIS A 95 -24.02 -15.18 5.07
C HIS A 95 -22.81 -14.26 5.30
N LEU A 96 -22.73 -13.16 4.54
CA LEU A 96 -21.65 -12.18 4.66
C LEU A 96 -21.66 -11.42 6.01
N ASP A 97 -22.74 -11.52 6.78
CA ASP A 97 -22.85 -11.02 8.16
C ASP A 97 -21.91 -11.74 9.15
N ARG A 98 -21.36 -12.90 8.76
CA ARG A 98 -20.49 -13.73 9.61
C ARG A 98 -19.01 -13.62 9.25
N VAL A 99 -18.66 -12.72 8.34
CA VAL A 99 -17.29 -12.54 7.87
C VAL A 99 -16.63 -11.46 8.69
N ILE A 100 -15.54 -11.81 9.36
CA ILE A 100 -14.66 -10.84 10.02
C ILE A 100 -13.57 -10.44 9.01
N THR A 101 -13.50 -9.17 8.67
CA THR A 101 -12.42 -8.60 7.85
C THR A 101 -11.42 -7.93 8.78
N LEU A 102 -10.21 -8.49 8.87
CA LEU A 102 -9.10 -7.94 9.66
C LEU A 102 -7.89 -7.69 8.76
N SER A 103 -7.10 -6.67 9.12
CA SER A 103 -5.78 -6.38 8.56
C SER A 103 -5.72 -6.50 7.03
N THR A 104 -6.64 -5.84 6.35
CA THR A 104 -6.72 -5.85 4.88
C THR A 104 -5.96 -4.65 4.32
N ALA A 105 -4.95 -4.91 3.47
CA ALA A 105 -4.19 -3.84 2.83
C ALA A 105 -5.09 -3.01 1.91
N LEU A 106 -5.14 -1.70 2.11
CA LEU A 106 -5.88 -0.75 1.29
C LEU A 106 -5.04 -0.18 0.14
N THR A 107 -3.72 -0.16 0.30
CA THR A 107 -2.75 0.21 -0.76
C THR A 107 -1.69 -0.88 -0.93
N ALA A 108 -0.96 -0.85 -2.04
CA ALA A 108 0.34 -1.52 -2.14
C ALA A 108 1.37 -0.84 -1.20
N LEU A 109 2.60 -1.35 -1.18
CA LEU A 109 3.70 -0.67 -0.49
C LEU A 109 4.18 0.53 -1.32
N MET A 110 4.14 1.71 -0.71
CA MET A 110 4.31 2.98 -1.39
C MET A 110 5.60 3.67 -0.93
N PRO A 111 6.55 4.00 -1.82
CA PRO A 111 7.70 4.80 -1.40
C PRO A 111 7.25 6.22 -1.04
N PHE A 112 7.60 6.70 0.15
CA PHE A 112 7.28 8.06 0.55
C PHE A 112 8.37 9.02 0.09
N ARG A 113 8.08 9.94 -0.83
CA ARG A 113 9.05 10.93 -1.34
C ARG A 113 8.95 12.31 -0.68
N GLY A 114 8.16 12.43 0.38
CA GLY A 114 7.78 13.71 0.97
C GLY A 114 6.46 14.22 0.42
N GLY A 115 6.15 15.49 0.70
CA GLY A 115 4.87 16.09 0.34
C GLY A 115 3.73 15.67 1.26
N THR A 116 2.52 15.64 0.72
CA THR A 116 1.29 15.31 1.43
C THR A 116 0.75 13.94 1.02
N VAL A 117 0.19 13.23 1.98
CA VAL A 117 -0.65 12.04 1.74
C VAL A 117 -2.05 12.39 2.19
N ARG A 118 -2.99 12.37 1.26
CA ARG A 118 -4.41 12.59 1.54
C ARG A 118 -5.13 11.26 1.58
N ILE A 119 -5.83 11.00 2.67
CA ILE A 119 -6.59 9.78 2.93
C ILE A 119 -8.06 10.16 2.99
N ASN A 120 -8.84 9.66 2.03
CA ASN A 120 -10.29 9.70 2.06
C ASN A 120 -10.80 8.30 2.32
N ALA A 121 -11.54 8.08 3.39
CA ALA A 121 -12.13 6.78 3.68
C ALA A 121 -13.57 6.94 4.15
N ALA A 122 -14.42 5.98 3.83
CA ALA A 122 -15.81 5.98 4.26
C ALA A 122 -16.26 4.57 4.62
N LEU A 123 -16.88 4.44 5.79
CA LEU A 123 -17.61 3.25 6.20
C LEU A 123 -19.02 3.33 5.62
N LEU A 124 -19.41 2.31 4.88
CA LEU A 124 -20.68 2.15 4.21
C LEU A 124 -21.44 0.99 4.83
N ALA A 125 -22.74 1.18 5.07
CA ALA A 125 -23.67 0.09 5.35
C ALA A 125 -24.34 -0.33 4.03
N MET A 126 -24.10 -1.56 3.61
CA MET A 126 -24.63 -2.09 2.35
C MET A 126 -25.81 -3.03 2.60
N GLN A 127 -26.95 -2.75 1.98
CA GLN A 127 -28.13 -3.61 2.00
C GLN A 127 -28.00 -4.76 0.98
N GLY A 128 -28.44 -5.98 1.37
CA GLY A 128 -28.18 -7.26 0.69
C GLY A 128 -28.47 -7.44 -0.82
N THR A 129 -28.09 -8.64 -1.30
CA THR A 129 -28.06 -9.26 -2.65
C THR A 129 -27.78 -8.38 -3.88
N ASN A 130 -28.54 -7.32 -4.18
CA ASN A 130 -28.39 -6.57 -5.43
C ASN A 130 -27.20 -5.60 -5.42
N SER A 131 -27.01 -4.84 -4.34
CA SER A 131 -25.87 -3.91 -4.19
C SER A 131 -24.56 -4.65 -4.00
N VAL A 132 -24.61 -5.77 -3.27
CA VAL A 132 -23.46 -6.64 -3.05
C VAL A 132 -23.06 -7.34 -4.35
N LYS A 133 -24.01 -7.84 -5.14
CA LYS A 133 -23.72 -8.45 -6.45
C LYS A 133 -23.11 -7.44 -7.42
N LEU A 134 -23.64 -6.22 -7.51
CA LEU A 134 -23.06 -5.17 -8.35
C LEU A 134 -21.64 -4.79 -7.90
N LEU A 135 -21.40 -4.73 -6.58
CA LEU A 135 -20.07 -4.50 -6.02
C LEU A 135 -19.12 -5.67 -6.32
N VAL A 136 -19.58 -6.92 -6.15
CA VAL A 136 -18.81 -8.14 -6.44
C VAL A 136 -18.51 -8.25 -7.93
N ASP A 137 -19.43 -7.89 -8.80
CA ASP A 137 -19.25 -7.93 -10.26
C ASP A 137 -18.19 -6.88 -10.69
N VAL A 138 -18.30 -5.65 -10.19
CA VAL A 138 -17.29 -4.60 -10.43
C VAL A 138 -15.94 -5.00 -9.81
N LEU A 139 -15.91 -5.44 -8.56
CA LEU A 139 -14.69 -5.89 -7.89
C LEU A 139 -14.10 -7.17 -8.49
N GLY A 140 -14.91 -8.02 -9.13
CA GLY A 140 -14.49 -9.24 -9.83
C GLY A 140 -13.81 -8.91 -11.17
N GLU A 141 -14.39 -7.97 -11.92
CA GLU A 141 -13.76 -7.40 -13.12
C GLU A 141 -12.44 -6.67 -12.80
N ILE A 142 -12.31 -6.13 -11.59
CA ILE A 142 -11.12 -5.43 -11.09
C ILE A 142 -10.08 -6.37 -10.47
N SER A 143 -10.50 -7.39 -9.69
CA SER A 143 -9.61 -8.32 -8.99
C SER A 143 -8.82 -9.21 -9.94
N THR A 144 -9.29 -9.41 -11.17
CA THR A 144 -8.53 -10.08 -12.22
C THR A 144 -7.35 -9.25 -12.74
N LYS A 145 -7.24 -7.97 -12.35
CA LYS A 145 -6.19 -7.03 -12.79
C LYS A 145 -5.30 -6.46 -11.68
N LEU A 146 -5.68 -6.61 -10.40
CA LEU A 146 -5.00 -5.97 -9.25
C LEU A 146 -4.01 -6.86 -8.47
N ALA A 147 -3.69 -8.06 -8.93
CA ALA A 147 -2.67 -8.91 -8.31
C ALA A 147 -1.25 -8.52 -8.76
N VAL A 148 -0.91 -7.23 -8.74
CA VAL A 148 0.41 -6.76 -9.17
C VAL A 148 1.13 -6.13 -7.98
N PRO A 149 2.30 -6.68 -7.55
CA PRO A 149 3.08 -6.13 -6.45
C PRO A 149 3.68 -4.74 -6.77
N GLN A 150 3.88 -4.45 -8.06
CA GLN A 150 4.42 -3.18 -8.55
C GLN A 150 3.32 -2.13 -8.68
N LEU A 151 3.50 -1.01 -7.99
CA LEU A 151 2.60 0.12 -8.04
C LEU A 151 2.58 0.77 -9.43
N SER A 152 3.73 0.88 -10.10
CA SER A 152 3.83 1.44 -11.45
C SER A 152 2.92 0.73 -12.47
N MET A 153 2.70 -0.59 -12.31
CA MET A 153 1.76 -1.35 -13.14
C MET A 153 0.29 -1.18 -12.70
N ALA A 154 0.03 -0.88 -11.43
CA ALA A 154 -1.32 -0.67 -10.90
C ALA A 154 -1.94 0.67 -11.36
N LEU A 155 -1.12 1.66 -11.69
CA LEU A 155 -1.57 3.01 -12.08
C LEU A 155 -2.31 3.05 -13.44
N ASP A 156 -1.98 2.14 -14.37
CA ASP A 156 -2.66 2.02 -15.66
C ASP A 156 -4.12 1.54 -15.53
N ILE A 157 -4.48 0.95 -14.39
CA ILE A 157 -5.81 0.40 -14.08
C ILE A 157 -6.69 1.40 -13.31
N ALA A 158 -6.10 2.47 -12.75
CA ALA A 158 -6.79 3.38 -11.84
C ALA A 158 -7.93 4.19 -12.49
N LYS A 159 -7.83 4.54 -13.78
CA LYS A 159 -8.84 5.38 -14.46
C LYS A 159 -10.20 4.70 -14.64
N PRO A 160 -10.30 3.48 -15.20
CA PRO A 160 -11.58 2.74 -15.27
C PRO A 160 -12.12 2.38 -13.87
N LEU A 161 -11.22 2.11 -12.91
CA LEU A 161 -11.55 1.76 -11.53
C LEU A 161 -12.38 2.84 -10.83
N ALA A 162 -11.96 4.10 -10.95
CA ALA A 162 -12.71 5.19 -10.33
C ALA A 162 -14.08 5.42 -10.96
N GLN A 163 -14.22 5.22 -12.27
CA GLN A 163 -15.52 5.34 -12.94
C GLN A 163 -16.51 4.26 -12.46
N GLY A 164 -16.04 3.03 -12.24
CA GLY A 164 -16.85 1.96 -11.67
C GLY A 164 -17.26 2.23 -10.21
N VAL A 165 -16.35 2.77 -9.40
CA VAL A 165 -16.63 3.14 -8.00
C VAL A 165 -17.58 4.35 -7.91
N SER A 166 -17.43 5.37 -8.75
CA SER A 166 -18.37 6.49 -8.87
C SER A 166 -19.79 6.00 -9.19
N ALA A 167 -19.91 5.06 -10.13
CA ALA A 167 -21.18 4.46 -10.50
C ALA A 167 -21.79 3.64 -9.36
N LEU A 168 -20.96 2.90 -8.60
CA LEU A 168 -21.40 2.15 -7.42
C LEU A 168 -21.90 3.05 -6.29
N VAL A 169 -21.20 4.14 -5.99
CA VAL A 169 -21.62 5.09 -4.94
C VAL A 169 -22.90 5.84 -5.34
N GLY A 170 -23.12 6.08 -6.63
CA GLY A 170 -24.35 6.71 -7.13
C GLY A 170 -25.56 5.75 -7.24
N VAL A 171 -25.32 4.44 -7.37
CA VAL A 171 -26.37 3.43 -7.61
C VAL A 171 -26.69 2.60 -6.36
N THR A 172 -25.74 2.43 -5.44
CA THR A 172 -26.01 1.75 -4.19
C THR A 172 -26.84 2.65 -3.28
N ASN A 173 -27.96 2.14 -2.79
CA ASN A 173 -28.66 2.68 -1.61
C ASN A 173 -27.81 2.52 -0.33
N GLY A 174 -26.47 2.53 -0.44
CA GLY A 174 -25.55 2.35 0.66
C GLY A 174 -25.55 3.60 1.54
N GLU A 175 -25.87 3.41 2.82
CA GLU A 175 -25.83 4.51 3.78
C GLU A 175 -24.39 4.73 4.22
N MET A 176 -23.89 5.95 4.03
CA MET A 176 -22.58 6.32 4.56
C MET A 176 -22.70 6.55 6.06
N MET A 177 -22.01 5.72 6.84
CA MET A 177 -22.08 5.76 8.30
C MET A 177 -21.02 6.69 8.89
N LEU A 178 -19.79 6.60 8.37
CA LEU A 178 -18.63 7.35 8.86
C LEU A 178 -17.67 7.65 7.72
N GLY A 179 -16.75 8.57 7.99
CA GLY A 179 -15.57 8.67 7.16
C GLY A 179 -14.58 9.71 7.61
N LEU A 180 -13.46 9.70 6.90
CA LEU A 180 -12.25 10.42 7.17
C LEU A 180 -11.84 11.16 5.90
N ASP A 181 -11.53 12.44 6.03
CA ASP A 181 -10.84 13.25 5.03
C ASP A 181 -9.65 13.89 5.73
N ALA A 182 -8.48 13.27 5.60
CA ALA A 182 -7.26 13.69 6.27
C ALA A 182 -6.18 14.00 5.23
N THR A 183 -5.51 15.14 5.37
CA THR A 183 -4.28 15.45 4.63
C THR A 183 -3.13 15.49 5.63
N LEU A 184 -2.20 14.55 5.50
CA LEU A 184 -1.07 14.35 6.40
C LEU A 184 0.22 14.74 5.70
N SER A 185 1.16 15.34 6.43
CA SER A 185 2.47 15.71 5.90
C SER A 185 3.51 15.81 7.02
N GLY A 186 4.79 15.76 6.66
CA GLY A 186 5.88 15.96 7.61
C GLY A 186 5.74 15.04 8.82
N THR A 187 5.70 15.65 10.01
CA THR A 187 5.54 14.94 11.29
C THR A 187 4.13 14.41 11.54
N ASP A 188 3.10 14.83 10.81
CA ASP A 188 1.73 14.36 11.00
C ASP A 188 1.49 13.01 10.31
N LEU A 189 2.33 12.69 9.30
CA LEU A 189 2.33 11.38 8.67
C LEU A 189 3.18 10.42 9.51
N GLN A 190 2.53 9.76 10.46
CA GLN A 190 3.15 8.84 11.42
C GLN A 190 2.57 7.43 11.29
N SER A 191 3.39 6.45 11.65
CA SER A 191 2.93 5.07 11.84
C SER A 191 1.99 5.01 13.04
N GLY A 192 0.88 4.30 12.87
CA GLY A 192 -0.17 4.21 13.89
C GLY A 192 -1.55 4.05 13.26
N SER A 193 -2.58 4.08 14.10
CA SER A 193 -3.96 3.81 13.69
C SER A 193 -4.88 4.99 13.97
N TYR A 194 -5.74 5.32 13.02
CA TYR A 194 -6.88 6.19 13.22
C TYR A 194 -8.10 5.34 13.58
N ALA A 195 -8.65 5.55 14.77
CA ALA A 195 -9.96 5.05 15.16
C ALA A 195 -11.01 6.14 14.83
N ILE A 196 -11.91 5.83 13.91
CA ILE A 196 -13.01 6.71 13.50
C ILE A 196 -14.31 6.09 13.97
N LEU A 197 -15.03 6.78 14.85
CA LEU A 197 -16.26 6.28 15.44
C LEU A 197 -17.32 7.37 15.57
N PHE A 198 -18.59 6.92 15.61
CA PHE A 198 -19.74 7.78 15.86
C PHE A 198 -19.88 8.01 17.37
N ALA A 199 -19.07 8.91 17.92
CA ALA A 199 -19.19 9.39 19.29
C ALA A 199 -18.58 10.78 19.41
N THR A 200 -18.97 11.49 20.45
CA THR A 200 -18.36 12.74 20.88
C THR A 200 -17.21 12.47 21.86
N PRO A 201 -16.23 13.38 21.99
CA PRO A 201 -15.17 13.27 23.01
C PRO A 201 -15.69 13.18 24.46
N GLN A 202 -16.92 13.64 24.71
CA GLN A 202 -17.59 13.55 26.02
C GLN A 202 -18.13 12.14 26.29
N GLU A 203 -18.57 11.42 25.26
CA GLU A 203 -19.06 10.05 25.37
C GLU A 203 -17.90 9.06 25.47
N ILE A 204 -16.87 9.25 24.65
CA ILE A 204 -15.69 8.39 24.59
C ILE A 204 -14.44 9.28 24.55
N ALA A 205 -13.62 9.19 25.60
CA ALA A 205 -12.33 9.85 25.63
C ALA A 205 -11.31 9.07 24.79
N ALA A 206 -10.47 9.76 24.01
CA ALA A 206 -9.42 9.11 23.21
C ALA A 206 -8.47 8.24 24.06
N ALA A 207 -8.19 8.65 25.31
CA ALA A 207 -7.34 7.90 26.24
C ALA A 207 -7.94 6.57 26.72
N ASP A 208 -9.26 6.38 26.54
CA ASP A 208 -9.92 5.12 26.85
C ASP A 208 -9.84 4.11 25.69
N LEU A 209 -9.39 4.54 24.51
CA LEU A 209 -9.26 3.71 23.32
C LEU A 209 -7.87 3.06 23.26
N SER A 210 -7.83 1.79 22.92
CA SER A 210 -6.59 1.08 22.61
C SER A 210 -6.79 0.08 21.48
N LEU A 211 -5.70 -0.32 20.84
CA LEU A 211 -5.70 -1.35 19.82
C LEU A 211 -4.92 -2.57 20.34
N VAL A 212 -5.53 -3.75 20.29
CA VAL A 212 -4.89 -5.02 20.66
C VAL A 212 -5.23 -6.04 19.58
N ASP A 213 -4.22 -6.67 18.98
CA ASP A 213 -4.39 -7.65 17.90
C ASP A 213 -5.33 -7.15 16.79
N HIS A 214 -5.17 -5.88 16.39
CA HIS A 214 -5.99 -5.18 15.39
C HIS A 214 -7.45 -4.89 15.79
N HIS A 215 -7.85 -5.20 17.03
CA HIS A 215 -9.18 -4.90 17.55
C HIS A 215 -9.20 -3.61 18.36
N LEU A 216 -10.21 -2.78 18.09
CA LEU A 216 -10.45 -1.55 18.86
C LEU A 216 -11.11 -1.90 20.19
N LEU A 217 -10.44 -1.53 21.28
CA LEU A 217 -10.93 -1.69 22.64
C LEU A 217 -11.32 -0.34 23.23
N LEU A 218 -12.38 -0.35 24.03
CA LEU A 218 -12.75 0.72 24.93
C LEU A 218 -12.55 0.23 26.38
N ARG A 219 -11.62 0.86 27.10
CA ARG A 219 -11.26 0.50 28.48
C ARG A 219 -10.94 -0.99 28.64
N GLY A 220 -10.21 -1.54 27.68
CA GLY A 220 -9.75 -2.94 27.68
C GLY A 220 -10.80 -3.98 27.27
N LYS A 221 -11.96 -3.56 26.76
CA LYS A 221 -13.00 -4.46 26.22
C LYS A 221 -13.28 -4.13 24.76
N PRO A 222 -13.62 -5.12 23.91
CA PRO A 222 -14.00 -4.86 22.52
C PRO A 222 -15.09 -3.79 22.43
N LEU A 223 -14.88 -2.79 21.56
CA LEU A 223 -15.87 -1.75 21.33
C LEU A 223 -17.08 -2.37 20.63
N THR A 224 -18.27 -2.19 21.20
CA THR A 224 -19.53 -2.70 20.64
C THR A 224 -20.60 -1.62 20.71
N GLY A 225 -21.66 -1.74 19.91
CA GLY A 225 -22.80 -0.83 19.93
C GLY A 225 -22.57 0.52 19.25
N GLN A 226 -21.40 0.76 18.64
CA GLN A 226 -21.09 1.93 17.84
C GLN A 226 -20.59 1.53 16.45
N ASN A 227 -20.93 2.31 15.42
CA ASN A 227 -20.28 2.16 14.13
C ASN A 227 -18.84 2.67 14.25
N TYR A 228 -17.88 1.93 13.69
CA TYR A 228 -16.49 2.38 13.65
C TYR A 228 -15.70 1.74 12.50
N MET A 229 -14.60 2.40 12.14
CA MET A 229 -13.55 1.84 11.30
C MET A 229 -12.17 2.21 11.86
N VAL A 230 -11.21 1.32 11.70
CA VAL A 230 -9.82 1.50 12.12
C VAL A 230 -8.91 1.44 10.91
N LEU A 231 -8.25 2.55 10.62
CA LEU A 231 -7.30 2.67 9.51
C LEU A 231 -5.89 2.77 10.05
N ARG A 232 -5.01 1.86 9.66
CA ARG A 232 -3.61 1.85 10.10
C ARG A 232 -2.68 2.31 9.00
N ILE A 233 -1.84 3.30 9.31
CA ILE A 233 -0.69 3.69 8.50
C ILE A 233 0.48 2.87 9.02
N GLU A 234 1.00 2.00 8.17
CA GLU A 234 2.20 1.23 8.43
C GLU A 234 3.41 1.95 7.84
N ARG A 235 4.45 2.14 8.65
CA ARG A 235 5.78 2.55 8.18
C ARG A 235 6.65 1.30 7.99
N VAL A 236 7.26 1.20 6.81
CA VAL A 236 8.20 0.11 6.49
C VAL A 236 9.55 0.71 6.13
N ASP A 237 10.61 0.22 6.78
CA ASP A 237 11.99 0.71 6.58
C ASP A 237 12.62 0.17 5.30
N SER A 238 12.31 -1.08 4.95
CA SER A 238 12.77 -1.75 3.74
C SER A 238 11.69 -2.69 3.26
N ARG A 239 11.48 -2.74 1.95
CA ARG A 239 10.63 -3.75 1.34
C ARG A 239 11.27 -5.15 1.39
N ASP A 240 10.44 -6.17 1.24
CA ASP A 240 10.76 -7.60 1.31
C ASP A 240 10.26 -8.37 0.07
N ASP A 241 9.88 -7.63 -0.97
CA ASP A 241 9.30 -8.10 -2.21
C ASP A 241 10.09 -7.60 -3.44
N PHE A 242 11.40 -7.40 -3.31
CA PHE A 242 12.24 -6.88 -4.38
C PHE A 242 12.21 -7.77 -5.62
N ASP A 243 12.05 -9.09 -5.47
CA ASP A 243 11.92 -10.04 -6.59
C ASP A 243 10.75 -9.69 -7.50
N SER A 244 9.72 -9.05 -6.95
CA SER A 244 8.57 -8.62 -7.71
C SER A 244 8.88 -7.49 -8.69
N LEU A 245 10.03 -6.78 -8.56
CA LEU A 245 10.48 -5.69 -9.42
C LEU A 245 11.15 -6.23 -10.70
N SER A 246 10.38 -6.92 -11.54
CA SER A 246 10.84 -7.60 -12.77
C SER A 246 11.69 -6.71 -13.69
N ALA A 247 11.37 -5.42 -13.81
CA ALA A 247 12.15 -4.46 -14.62
C ALA A 247 13.62 -4.33 -14.17
N ILE A 248 13.92 -4.67 -12.92
CA ILE A 248 15.27 -4.73 -12.35
C ILE A 248 15.79 -6.17 -12.36
N TYR A 249 14.96 -7.11 -11.87
CA TYR A 249 15.35 -8.49 -11.66
C TYR A 249 15.70 -9.22 -12.96
N GLU A 250 14.87 -9.12 -14.00
CA GLU A 250 15.08 -9.83 -15.27
C GLU A 250 16.38 -9.46 -15.98
N PRO A 251 16.72 -8.17 -16.21
CA PRO A 251 18.00 -7.81 -16.81
C PRO A 251 19.20 -8.18 -15.92
N TYR A 252 19.01 -8.26 -14.60
CA TYR A 252 20.07 -8.72 -13.70
C TYR A 252 20.32 -10.21 -13.84
N GLN A 253 19.27 -11.04 -13.86
CA GLN A 253 19.40 -12.48 -14.09
C GLN A 253 20.06 -12.77 -15.44
N LEU A 254 19.64 -12.06 -16.49
CA LEU A 254 20.29 -12.15 -17.80
C LEU A 254 21.79 -11.81 -17.73
N ALA A 255 22.19 -10.83 -16.91
CA ALA A 255 23.60 -10.47 -16.73
C ALA A 255 24.40 -11.61 -16.10
N ILE A 256 23.85 -12.29 -15.10
CA ILE A 256 24.49 -13.46 -14.44
C ILE A 256 24.56 -14.65 -15.40
N ASP A 257 23.50 -14.91 -16.16
CA ASP A 257 23.47 -15.99 -17.16
C ASP A 257 24.53 -15.78 -18.25
N LEU A 258 24.60 -14.58 -18.84
CA LEU A 258 25.59 -14.24 -19.86
C LEU A 258 27.03 -14.28 -19.30
N LEU A 259 27.20 -13.88 -18.05
CA LEU A 259 28.48 -13.95 -17.34
C LEU A 259 28.93 -15.40 -17.19
N SER A 260 28.02 -16.31 -16.81
CA SER A 260 28.30 -17.75 -16.69
C SER A 260 28.66 -18.41 -18.03
N GLN A 261 28.14 -17.87 -19.13
CA GLN A 261 28.45 -18.30 -20.51
C GLN A 261 29.77 -17.72 -21.04
N GLY A 262 30.41 -16.81 -20.28
CA GLY A 262 31.66 -16.15 -20.68
C GLY A 262 31.48 -14.95 -21.62
N ASP A 263 30.24 -14.53 -21.92
CA ASP A 263 29.97 -13.35 -22.75
C ASP A 263 30.01 -12.07 -21.89
N LEU A 264 31.23 -11.67 -21.54
CA LEU A 264 31.47 -10.51 -20.66
C LEU A 264 30.86 -9.20 -21.19
N PRO A 265 30.99 -8.84 -22.49
CA PRO A 265 30.39 -7.61 -23.01
C PRO A 265 28.86 -7.61 -22.92
N ALA A 266 28.20 -8.74 -23.25
CA ALA A 266 26.74 -8.82 -23.17
C ALA A 266 26.26 -8.81 -21.71
N ALA A 267 26.94 -9.53 -20.82
CA ALA A 267 26.67 -9.54 -19.39
C ALA A 267 26.75 -8.14 -18.76
N GLN A 268 27.81 -7.38 -19.09
CA GLN A 268 27.99 -6.02 -18.62
C GLN A 268 26.90 -5.07 -19.14
N ASN A 269 26.43 -5.27 -20.37
CA ASN A 269 25.32 -4.50 -20.92
C ASN A 269 23.99 -4.81 -20.22
N ALA A 270 23.70 -6.08 -19.93
CA ALA A 270 22.52 -6.48 -19.18
C ALA A 270 22.54 -5.91 -17.75
N LEU A 271 23.69 -5.94 -17.06
CA LEU A 271 23.85 -5.31 -15.75
C LEU A 271 23.60 -3.79 -15.81
N LYS A 272 24.09 -3.09 -16.85
CA LYS A 272 23.80 -1.66 -17.07
C LYS A 272 22.30 -1.39 -17.23
N GLN A 273 21.54 -2.31 -17.81
CA GLN A 273 20.08 -2.20 -17.91
C GLN A 273 19.43 -2.33 -16.53
N ALA A 274 19.82 -3.33 -15.72
CA ALA A 274 19.33 -3.50 -14.36
C ALA A 274 19.64 -2.29 -13.47
N VAL A 275 20.88 -1.79 -13.48
CA VAL A 275 21.29 -0.58 -12.73
C VAL A 275 20.50 0.63 -13.18
N ARG A 276 20.25 0.79 -14.49
CA ARG A 276 19.42 1.88 -15.01
C ARG A 276 17.97 1.76 -14.55
N ALA A 277 17.41 0.56 -14.54
CA ALA A 277 16.05 0.30 -14.08
C ALA A 277 15.91 0.63 -12.59
N ALA A 278 16.85 0.17 -11.75
CA ALA A 278 16.88 0.49 -10.33
C ALA A 278 16.99 2.01 -10.10
N LEU A 279 17.92 2.68 -10.78
CA LEU A 279 18.14 4.12 -10.66
C LEU A 279 16.89 4.95 -10.99
N LYS A 280 16.08 4.48 -11.95
CA LYS A 280 14.87 5.18 -12.41
C LYS A 280 13.59 4.66 -11.77
N SER A 281 13.68 3.66 -10.91
CA SER A 281 12.49 3.00 -10.37
C SER A 281 11.72 3.97 -9.49
N ASN A 282 10.45 4.20 -9.85
CA ASN A 282 9.56 4.96 -8.99
C ASN A 282 9.08 4.13 -7.80
N ASP A 283 9.12 2.80 -7.90
CA ASP A 283 8.73 1.86 -6.85
C ASP A 283 9.76 1.77 -5.71
N LEU A 284 10.98 2.29 -5.88
CA LEU A 284 12.01 2.34 -4.84
C LEU A 284 12.09 3.72 -4.14
N SER A 285 12.35 3.70 -2.83
CA SER A 285 12.84 4.87 -2.10
C SER A 285 14.25 5.24 -2.60
N GLU A 286 14.71 6.47 -2.37
CA GLU A 286 16.06 6.85 -2.83
C GLU A 286 17.14 6.06 -2.09
N SER A 287 16.93 5.79 -0.79
CA SER A 287 17.82 4.93 -0.01
C SER A 287 17.91 3.52 -0.62
N ASP A 288 16.78 2.95 -1.03
CA ASP A 288 16.77 1.62 -1.62
C ASP A 288 17.32 1.59 -3.05
N ARG A 289 17.17 2.65 -3.85
CA ARG A 289 17.83 2.73 -5.17
C ARG A 289 19.33 2.52 -5.04
N ARG A 290 19.96 3.19 -4.07
CA ARG A 290 21.38 3.02 -3.76
C ARG A 290 21.67 1.59 -3.31
N ARG A 291 20.95 1.09 -2.29
CA ARG A 291 21.14 -0.27 -1.75
C ARG A 291 21.05 -1.35 -2.82
N VAL A 292 20.04 -1.26 -3.68
CA VAL A 292 19.83 -2.18 -4.81
C VAL A 292 21.00 -2.09 -5.77
N ILE A 293 21.37 -0.89 -6.25
CA ILE A 293 22.47 -0.73 -7.22
C ILE A 293 23.79 -1.26 -6.67
N ASP A 294 24.13 -0.91 -5.43
CA ASP A 294 25.38 -1.34 -4.79
C ASP A 294 25.43 -2.87 -4.65
N ALA A 295 24.31 -3.48 -4.23
CA ALA A 295 24.23 -4.93 -4.09
C ALA A 295 24.28 -5.65 -5.46
N LEU A 296 23.63 -5.13 -6.51
CA LEU A 296 23.70 -5.67 -7.87
C LEU A 296 25.14 -5.66 -8.39
N LYS A 297 25.84 -4.52 -8.23
CA LYS A 297 27.23 -4.35 -8.66
C LYS A 297 28.17 -5.28 -7.90
N LYS A 298 28.04 -5.33 -6.57
CA LYS A 298 28.88 -6.18 -5.71
C LYS A 298 28.73 -7.64 -6.05
N ARG A 299 27.49 -8.15 -6.14
CA ARG A 299 27.25 -9.57 -6.46
C ARG A 299 27.76 -9.94 -7.84
N TYR A 300 27.60 -9.06 -8.83
CA TYR A 300 28.15 -9.29 -10.16
C TYR A 300 29.69 -9.31 -10.17
N ALA A 301 30.34 -8.43 -9.41
CA ALA A 301 31.79 -8.44 -9.26
C ALA A 301 32.27 -9.74 -8.57
N ASP A 302 31.64 -10.14 -7.47
CA ASP A 302 31.91 -11.40 -6.78
C ASP A 302 31.74 -12.59 -7.75
N ALA A 303 30.67 -12.57 -8.56
CA ALA A 303 30.40 -13.60 -9.55
C ALA A 303 31.51 -13.72 -10.61
N ARG A 304 31.94 -12.57 -11.14
CA ARG A 304 33.00 -12.50 -12.15
C ARG A 304 34.33 -13.02 -11.59
N ASP A 305 34.66 -12.64 -10.35
CA ASP A 305 35.92 -13.01 -9.72
C ASP A 305 35.98 -14.52 -9.42
N LEU A 306 34.85 -15.13 -9.02
CA LEU A 306 34.73 -16.59 -8.84
C LEU A 306 34.93 -17.37 -10.15
N LEU A 307 34.35 -16.91 -11.26
CA LEU A 307 34.55 -17.52 -12.57
C LEU A 307 36.01 -17.40 -13.04
N GLY A 308 36.67 -16.29 -12.75
CA GLY A 308 38.10 -16.07 -13.03
C GLY A 308 39.02 -17.01 -12.23
N ALA A 309 38.57 -17.51 -11.08
CA ALA A 309 39.33 -18.39 -10.19
C ALA A 309 39.21 -19.90 -10.52
N ALA A 310 38.56 -20.26 -11.63
CA ALA A 310 38.46 -21.64 -12.16
C ALA A 310 37.71 -22.66 -11.27
N ALA A 311 36.85 -22.22 -10.35
CA ALA A 311 35.94 -23.11 -9.62
C ALA A 311 34.53 -23.00 -10.21
N VAL A 312 34.13 -24.01 -11.00
CA VAL A 312 32.74 -24.23 -11.41
C VAL A 312 31.99 -24.79 -10.19
N SER A 313 31.65 -23.94 -9.23
CA SER A 313 30.52 -24.22 -8.35
C SER A 313 29.26 -23.73 -9.04
N GLU A 314 28.16 -24.47 -8.94
CA GLU A 314 26.83 -24.03 -9.36
C GLU A 314 26.60 -22.58 -8.94
N PHE A 315 26.50 -21.69 -9.92
CA PHE A 315 26.01 -20.34 -9.68
C PHE A 315 24.54 -20.47 -9.34
N VAL A 316 24.23 -20.47 -8.04
CA VAL A 316 22.86 -20.25 -7.60
C VAL A 316 22.52 -18.82 -7.96
N SER A 317 21.55 -18.63 -8.84
CA SER A 317 20.93 -17.33 -9.08
C SER A 317 20.25 -16.91 -7.76
N ASP A 318 20.94 -16.11 -6.95
CA ASP A 318 20.29 -15.49 -5.80
C ASP A 318 19.12 -14.65 -6.31
N SER A 319 18.00 -14.68 -5.59
CA SER A 319 16.91 -13.74 -5.84
C SER A 319 17.35 -12.32 -5.48
N LEU A 320 16.65 -11.30 -5.99
CA LEU A 320 16.92 -9.91 -5.63
C LEU A 320 16.72 -9.65 -4.13
N ASP A 321 15.70 -10.28 -3.52
CA ASP A 321 15.45 -10.21 -2.08
C ASP A 321 16.63 -10.78 -1.28
N GLU A 322 17.12 -11.97 -1.67
CA GLU A 322 18.29 -12.57 -1.03
C GLU A 322 19.54 -11.72 -1.21
N LEU A 323 19.75 -11.18 -2.41
CA LEU A 323 20.89 -10.32 -2.72
C LEU A 323 20.91 -9.06 -1.85
N ILE A 324 19.77 -8.39 -1.69
CA ILE A 324 19.67 -7.17 -0.89
C ILE A 324 19.85 -7.48 0.59
N SER A 325 19.26 -8.57 1.08
CA SER A 325 19.43 -8.98 2.48
C SER A 325 20.87 -9.34 2.84
N LYS A 326 21.64 -9.96 1.93
CA LYS A 326 23.02 -10.41 2.18
C LYS A 326 24.07 -9.32 1.94
N GLN A 327 23.85 -8.45 0.95
CA GLN A 327 24.92 -7.60 0.40
C GLN A 327 24.70 -6.10 0.54
N ALA A 328 23.45 -5.64 0.69
CA ALA A 328 23.19 -4.20 0.75
C ALA A 328 23.62 -3.59 2.08
N ILE A 329 24.09 -2.35 2.03
CA ILE A 329 24.25 -1.50 3.22
C ILE A 329 22.90 -1.26 3.91
N SER A 330 22.93 -0.82 5.16
CA SER A 330 21.71 -0.49 5.90
C SER A 330 20.97 0.70 5.28
N VAL A 331 19.66 0.81 5.51
CA VAL A 331 18.85 1.97 5.08
C VAL A 331 19.41 3.27 5.64
N ALA A 332 19.77 3.29 6.93
CA ALA A 332 20.33 4.47 7.59
C ALA A 332 21.65 4.93 6.95
N GLU A 333 22.52 3.99 6.59
CA GLU A 333 23.78 4.27 5.91
C GLU A 333 23.55 4.78 4.48
N ALA A 334 22.65 4.14 3.73
CA ALA A 334 22.28 4.58 2.39
C ALA A 334 21.69 6.01 2.39
N SER A 335 20.82 6.31 3.35
CA SER A 335 20.26 7.65 3.54
C SER A 335 21.34 8.70 3.86
N ALA A 336 22.33 8.35 4.67
CA ALA A 336 23.44 9.25 5.01
C ALA A 336 24.33 9.56 3.80
N LEU A 337 24.46 8.64 2.84
CA LEU A 337 25.17 8.83 1.57
C LEU A 337 24.35 9.63 0.54
N GLY A 338 23.06 9.81 0.77
CA GLY A 338 22.15 10.52 -0.13
C GLY A 338 21.87 9.78 -1.45
N SER A 339 21.18 10.46 -2.36
CA SER A 339 20.78 9.88 -3.65
C SER A 339 22.01 9.52 -4.50
N ILE A 340 21.96 8.33 -5.09
CA ILE A 340 23.02 7.85 -5.97
C ILE A 340 23.00 8.61 -7.30
N SER A 341 24.13 9.22 -7.66
CA SER A 341 24.23 9.96 -8.91
C SER A 341 24.35 9.01 -10.11
N ARG A 342 23.99 9.48 -11.30
CA ARG A 342 24.20 8.69 -12.53
C ARG A 342 25.67 8.30 -12.72
N ASN A 343 26.60 9.20 -12.44
CA ASN A 343 28.02 8.92 -12.63
C ASN A 343 28.49 7.83 -11.66
N GLU A 344 28.04 7.89 -10.41
CA GLU A 344 28.34 6.89 -9.38
C GLU A 344 27.70 5.53 -9.68
N ALA A 345 26.43 5.51 -10.10
CA ALA A 345 25.72 4.27 -10.45
C ALA A 345 26.44 3.47 -11.55
N PHE A 346 27.02 4.16 -12.54
CA PHE A 346 27.74 3.55 -13.66
C PHE A 346 29.27 3.56 -13.47
N GLN A 347 29.78 4.01 -12.33
CA GLN A 347 31.19 3.94 -12.00
C GLN A 347 31.63 2.47 -11.99
N ASP A 348 32.79 2.18 -12.58
CA ASP A 348 33.37 0.84 -12.72
C ASP A 348 32.67 -0.10 -13.70
N MET A 349 31.68 0.41 -14.45
CA MET A 349 31.02 -0.30 -15.55
C MET A 349 31.54 0.16 -16.93
N GLY A 350 32.70 0.81 -16.97
CA GLY A 350 33.38 1.30 -18.19
C GLY A 350 33.84 0.19 -19.11
#